data_AF-A0A2P8HJE4-F1
#
_entry.id   AF-A0A2P8HJE4-F1
#
_cell.length_a   1.000
_cell.length_b   1.000
_cell.length_c   1.000
_cell.angle_alpha   90.00
_cell.angle_beta   90.00
_cell.angle_gamma   90.00
#
_symmetry.space_group_name_H-M   'P 1'
#
loop_
_entity.id
_entity.type
_entity.pdbx_description
1 polymer ?
#
loop_
_entity_poly.entity_id
_entity_poly.type
_entity_poly.pdbx_seq_one_letter_code
_entity_poly.pdbx_strand_id
1 'polypeptide(L)'
;MMSFNQLNNIRRSKNTGMKKMCMIFMLMALATGIKAQNDENTSIRLGQRGAELMEMSSIMHQYVDQQYFSCNMNYDFADSAHQATVLEHATGMFKIHNNLLWNMRDSVESLQGEQYMLVVDHHDSAIYIYPRQPYQKFIDAPLLDSSFNQAFLKDLKLTTAANGNKTLSIYFNPGMQYSQMDLVYNPTTYLLSKISYYYSTVVFGGEKGKEVEKEKEKDNRKGGDEKDKREEKEPQGKTMTGVINMSFSDQKNDAYDLNIFAESNFIYQVGQKFYAQKKYEGYKVIPVM
;
A
#
# COMPACT_ATOMS: atom_id res chain seq x y z
N MET A 1 8.54 10.63 14.96
CA MET A 1 8.81 11.88 14.22
C MET A 1 10.06 11.64 13.39
N MET A 2 9.93 11.27 12.12
CA MET A 2 11.08 10.93 11.26
C MET A 2 11.90 12.18 10.93
N SER A 3 13.24 12.04 10.94
CA SER A 3 14.15 13.17 10.74
C SER A 3 14.26 13.57 9.27
N PHE A 4 14.47 14.87 9.05
CA PHE A 4 14.55 15.55 7.75
C PHE A 4 15.58 14.96 6.77
N ASN A 5 16.54 14.15 7.27
CA ASN A 5 17.54 13.47 6.45
C ASN A 5 17.02 12.21 5.73
N GLN A 6 15.93 11.57 6.20
CA GLN A 6 15.32 10.44 5.48
C GLN A 6 14.51 10.89 4.24
N LEU A 7 14.01 12.13 4.23
CA LEU A 7 13.29 12.72 3.10
C LEU A 7 14.19 13.02 1.89
N ASN A 8 15.49 13.28 2.10
CA ASN A 8 16.40 13.64 1.01
C ASN A 8 16.91 12.45 0.19
N ASN A 9 16.97 11.24 0.76
CA ASN A 9 17.31 10.04 -0.01
C ASN A 9 16.14 9.52 -0.87
N ILE A 10 14.91 9.93 -0.58
CA ILE A 10 13.72 9.61 -1.38
C ILE A 10 13.67 10.43 -2.68
N ARG A 11 14.33 11.60 -2.74
CA ARG A 11 14.32 12.49 -3.92
C ARG A 11 15.14 12.01 -5.12
N ARG A 12 16.07 11.07 -4.95
CA ARG A 12 16.98 10.65 -6.04
C ARG A 12 16.54 9.42 -6.83
N SER A 13 15.47 8.74 -6.44
CA SER A 13 14.95 7.61 -7.21
C SER A 13 13.49 7.91 -7.63
N LYS A 14 13.35 8.75 -8.67
CA LYS A 14 12.06 9.37 -9.07
C LYS A 14 10.94 8.37 -9.40
N ASN A 15 11.24 7.09 -9.62
CA ASN A 15 10.23 6.01 -9.80
C ASN A 15 10.22 4.95 -8.69
N THR A 16 11.25 4.86 -7.85
CA THR A 16 11.38 3.82 -6.81
C THR A 16 10.90 4.29 -5.44
N GLY A 17 10.81 5.61 -5.20
CA GLY A 17 10.31 6.16 -3.93
C GLY A 17 8.84 5.84 -3.66
N MET A 18 8.00 5.88 -4.69
CA MET A 18 6.56 5.59 -4.58
C MET A 18 6.30 4.07 -4.38
N LYS A 19 7.09 3.23 -5.07
CA LYS A 19 7.14 1.75 -4.91
C LYS A 19 7.41 1.33 -3.46
N LYS A 20 8.38 1.97 -2.81
CA LYS A 20 8.74 1.68 -1.41
C LYS A 20 7.72 2.22 -0.41
N MET A 21 7.13 3.39 -0.68
CA MET A 21 6.11 3.98 0.21
C MET A 21 4.81 3.14 0.21
N CYS A 22 4.33 2.68 -0.95
CA CYS A 22 3.09 1.89 -1.01
C CYS A 22 3.16 0.55 -0.26
N MET A 23 4.35 -0.02 -0.04
CA MET A 23 4.51 -1.28 0.70
C MET A 23 4.29 -1.12 2.20
N ILE A 24 4.69 0.02 2.77
CA ILE A 24 4.57 0.33 4.19
C ILE A 24 3.16 0.87 4.52
N PHE A 25 2.49 1.51 3.55
CA PHE A 25 1.19 2.17 3.77
C PHE A 25 -0.03 1.23 3.69
N MET A 26 0.00 0.13 2.93
CA MET A 26 -1.12 -0.84 2.91
C MET A 26 -1.41 -1.46 4.28
N LEU A 27 -0.43 -1.41 5.19
CA LEU A 27 -0.47 -2.08 6.49
C LEU A 27 -0.66 -1.11 7.66
N MET A 28 -0.46 0.21 7.46
CA MET A 28 -0.49 1.23 8.52
C MET A 28 -1.57 2.30 8.39
N ALA A 29 -2.29 2.38 7.26
CA ALA A 29 -3.15 3.53 6.95
C ALA A 29 -4.45 3.67 7.78
N LEU A 30 -4.70 2.82 8.78
CA LEU A 30 -5.84 2.97 9.70
C LEU A 30 -5.45 3.39 11.12
N ALA A 31 -4.15 3.45 11.45
CA ALA A 31 -3.69 3.60 12.84
C ALA A 31 -3.12 5.00 13.20
N THR A 32 -2.88 5.90 12.26
CA THR A 32 -2.37 7.24 12.59
C THR A 32 -3.49 8.25 12.77
N GLY A 33 -3.87 8.43 14.03
CA GLY A 33 -4.96 9.29 14.48
C GLY A 33 -4.91 10.72 13.97
N ILE A 34 -5.96 11.10 13.27
CA ILE A 34 -6.44 12.47 13.17
C ILE A 34 -7.59 12.56 14.18
N LYS A 35 -7.59 13.61 15.01
CA LYS A 35 -8.71 13.90 15.93
C LYS A 35 -9.96 14.06 15.07
N ALA A 36 -10.86 13.09 15.10
CA ALA A 36 -12.15 13.19 14.45
C ALA A 36 -12.85 14.46 14.96
N GLN A 37 -13.22 15.36 14.05
CA GLN A 37 -14.13 16.44 14.39
C GLN A 37 -15.51 15.81 14.59
N ASN A 38 -15.99 15.80 15.83
CA ASN A 38 -17.35 15.42 16.16
C ASN A 38 -18.30 16.48 15.60
N ASP A 39 -18.72 16.31 14.36
CA ASP A 39 -19.81 17.09 13.78
C ASP A 39 -21.12 16.43 14.21
N GLU A 40 -21.79 17.02 15.22
CA GLU A 40 -22.97 16.47 15.92
C GLU A 40 -24.17 16.17 14.99
N ASN A 41 -24.11 16.59 13.72
CA ASN A 41 -25.13 16.33 12.70
C ASN A 41 -24.94 15.05 11.88
N THR A 42 -23.88 14.26 12.12
CA THR A 42 -23.66 12.97 11.42
C THR A 42 -24.02 11.75 12.27
N SER A 43 -25.23 11.73 12.84
CA SER A 43 -25.78 10.47 13.37
C SER A 43 -26.10 9.52 12.20
N ILE A 44 -25.12 8.71 11.84
CA ILE A 44 -25.27 7.64 10.86
C ILE A 44 -26.37 6.70 11.37
N ARG A 45 -27.50 6.64 10.68
CA ARG A 45 -28.58 5.70 10.99
C ARG A 45 -28.13 4.29 10.62
N LEU A 46 -27.44 3.62 11.54
CA LEU A 46 -27.02 2.20 11.43
C LEU A 46 -28.16 1.28 10.94
N GLY A 47 -29.42 1.60 11.28
CA GLY A 47 -30.60 0.84 10.85
C GLY A 47 -30.84 0.77 9.34
N GLN A 48 -30.21 1.61 8.52
CA GLN A 48 -30.35 1.57 7.04
C GLN A 48 -29.17 0.89 6.33
N ARG A 49 -28.10 0.51 7.04
CA ARG A 49 -26.87 -0.08 6.47
C ARG A 49 -26.61 -1.51 6.93
N GLY A 50 -27.65 -2.20 7.41
CA GLY A 50 -27.52 -3.55 7.99
C GLY A 50 -26.95 -4.55 6.98
N ALA A 51 -27.37 -4.48 5.71
CA ALA A 51 -26.86 -5.37 4.67
C ALA A 51 -25.36 -5.13 4.42
N GLU A 52 -24.95 -3.88 4.24
CA GLU A 52 -23.55 -3.49 4.02
C GLU A 52 -22.63 -3.96 5.15
N LEU A 53 -23.06 -3.78 6.40
CA LEU A 53 -22.30 -4.21 7.57
C LEU A 53 -22.17 -5.74 7.65
N MET A 54 -23.24 -6.47 7.30
CA MET A 54 -23.23 -7.94 7.26
C MET A 54 -22.34 -8.47 6.14
N GLU A 55 -22.38 -7.87 4.95
CA GLU A 55 -21.48 -8.22 3.84
C GLU A 55 -20.03 -7.97 4.23
N MET A 56 -19.73 -6.81 4.82
CA MET A 56 -18.40 -6.46 5.29
C MET A 56 -17.87 -7.45 6.34
N SER A 57 -18.71 -7.81 7.32
CA SER A 57 -18.38 -8.83 8.32
C SER A 57 -18.07 -10.17 7.66
N SER A 58 -18.87 -10.58 6.68
CA SER A 58 -18.70 -11.87 5.98
C SER A 58 -17.41 -11.90 5.16
N ILE A 59 -17.07 -10.80 4.48
CA ILE A 59 -15.77 -10.64 3.80
C ILE A 59 -14.63 -10.78 4.80
N MET A 60 -14.70 -10.12 5.96
CA MET A 60 -13.64 -10.20 6.97
C MET A 60 -13.47 -11.61 7.52
N HIS A 61 -14.56 -12.27 7.90
CA HIS A 61 -14.51 -13.64 8.44
C HIS A 61 -13.89 -14.62 7.44
N GLN A 62 -14.12 -14.43 6.14
CA GLN A 62 -13.51 -15.27 5.10
C GLN A 62 -11.98 -15.29 5.17
N TYR A 63 -11.32 -14.28 5.74
CA TYR A 63 -9.86 -14.19 5.84
C TYR A 63 -9.30 -14.36 7.26
N VAL A 64 -10.13 -14.29 8.31
CA VAL A 64 -9.65 -14.38 9.71
C VAL A 64 -9.27 -15.80 10.09
N ASP A 65 -10.05 -16.79 9.64
CA ASP A 65 -9.89 -18.19 10.07
C ASP A 65 -9.15 -19.06 9.05
N GLN A 66 -8.50 -18.45 8.04
CA GLN A 66 -7.80 -19.21 7.02
C GLN A 66 -6.46 -19.72 7.55
N GLN A 67 -6.40 -21.03 7.81
CA GLN A 67 -5.15 -21.70 8.15
C GLN A 67 -4.16 -21.63 6.99
N TYR A 68 -4.62 -21.79 5.75
CA TYR A 68 -3.79 -21.60 4.56
C TYR A 68 -4.57 -20.70 3.62
N PHE A 69 -3.99 -19.57 3.25
CA PHE A 69 -4.48 -18.75 2.15
C PHE A 69 -3.31 -18.32 1.27
N SER A 70 -3.47 -18.43 -0.04
CA SER A 70 -2.51 -17.91 -1.01
C SER A 70 -3.21 -17.34 -2.23
N CYS A 71 -2.63 -16.30 -2.82
CA CYS A 71 -3.12 -15.73 -4.07
C CYS A 71 -2.01 -15.02 -4.85
N ASN A 72 -2.26 -14.86 -6.14
CA ASN A 72 -1.52 -13.92 -6.98
C ASN A 72 -2.21 -12.55 -6.90
N MET A 73 -1.41 -11.49 -6.82
CA MET A 73 -1.86 -10.11 -6.70
C MET A 73 -1.29 -9.29 -7.85
N ASN A 74 -2.13 -8.51 -8.53
CA ASN A 74 -1.70 -7.44 -9.42
C ASN A 74 -2.04 -6.10 -8.81
N TYR A 75 -1.10 -5.17 -8.88
CA TYR A 75 -1.23 -3.80 -8.42
C TYR A 75 -1.14 -2.87 -9.63
N ASP A 76 -2.13 -2.00 -9.78
CA ASP A 76 -2.13 -0.93 -10.78
C ASP A 76 -2.40 0.41 -10.10
N PHE A 77 -1.59 1.40 -10.40
CA PHE A 77 -1.84 2.79 -10.03
C PHE A 77 -2.18 3.60 -11.30
N ALA A 78 -3.24 4.38 -11.24
CA ALA A 78 -3.69 5.23 -12.34
C ALA A 78 -4.31 6.55 -11.85
N ASP A 79 -4.52 7.48 -12.78
CA ASP A 79 -5.44 8.60 -12.58
C ASP A 79 -6.87 8.06 -12.55
N SER A 80 -7.65 8.41 -11.53
CA SER A 80 -9.03 7.94 -11.39
C SER A 80 -9.92 8.40 -12.56
N ALA A 81 -9.58 9.52 -13.22
CA ALA A 81 -10.28 9.99 -14.41
C ALA A 81 -9.89 9.22 -15.69
N HIS A 82 -8.75 8.54 -15.68
CA HIS A 82 -8.17 7.84 -16.83
C HIS A 82 -7.65 6.45 -16.43
N GLN A 83 -8.50 5.63 -15.79
CA GLN A 83 -8.06 4.35 -15.19
C GLN A 83 -7.49 3.35 -16.20
N ALA A 84 -7.80 3.50 -17.49
CA ALA A 84 -7.22 2.67 -18.55
C ALA A 84 -5.72 2.93 -18.78
N THR A 85 -5.22 4.10 -18.36
CA THR A 85 -3.80 4.46 -18.47
C THR A 85 -3.11 4.15 -17.14
N VAL A 86 -2.58 2.93 -17.04
CA VAL A 86 -1.80 2.50 -15.87
C VAL A 86 -0.46 3.25 -15.84
N LEU A 87 -0.24 4.01 -14.77
CA LEU A 87 0.98 4.79 -14.53
C LEU A 87 2.07 3.94 -13.87
N GLU A 88 1.66 2.97 -13.04
CA GLU A 88 2.56 2.02 -12.40
C GLU A 88 1.87 0.67 -12.26
N HIS A 89 2.62 -0.39 -12.53
CA HIS A 89 2.17 -1.77 -12.42
C HIS A 89 3.18 -2.57 -11.60
N ALA A 90 2.68 -3.50 -10.78
CA ALA A 90 3.48 -4.50 -10.10
C ALA A 90 2.69 -5.80 -9.96
N THR A 91 3.40 -6.93 -9.98
CA THR A 91 2.80 -8.24 -9.72
C THR A 91 3.43 -8.84 -8.48
N GLY A 92 2.66 -9.69 -7.80
CA GLY A 92 3.15 -10.34 -6.61
C GLY A 92 2.39 -11.59 -6.23
N MET A 93 2.91 -12.26 -5.22
CA MET A 93 2.29 -13.40 -4.57
C MET A 93 2.15 -13.09 -3.09
N PHE A 94 1.08 -13.62 -2.53
CA PHE A 94 0.72 -13.38 -1.15
C PHE A 94 0.31 -14.68 -0.48
N LYS A 95 0.78 -14.91 0.75
CA LYS A 95 0.51 -16.11 1.54
C LYS A 95 0.28 -15.76 3.01
N ILE A 96 -0.79 -16.31 3.60
CA ILE A 96 -1.12 -16.19 5.03
C ILE A 96 -1.29 -17.56 5.66
N HIS A 97 -0.65 -17.74 6.82
CA HIS A 97 -0.87 -18.85 7.72
C HIS A 97 -1.05 -18.33 9.14
N ASN A 98 -2.27 -18.38 9.67
CA ASN A 98 -2.60 -17.78 10.97
C ASN A 98 -2.21 -16.28 10.99
N ASN A 99 -1.31 -15.89 11.90
CA ASN A 99 -0.78 -14.52 12.02
C ASN A 99 0.60 -14.35 11.36
N LEU A 100 0.95 -15.25 10.44
CA LEU A 100 2.15 -15.18 9.61
C LEU A 100 1.77 -14.77 8.20
N LEU A 101 2.58 -13.90 7.62
CA LEU A 101 2.35 -13.34 6.31
C LEU A 101 3.66 -13.36 5.53
N TRP A 102 3.58 -13.75 4.27
CA TRP A 102 4.68 -13.66 3.33
C TRP A 102 4.14 -13.07 2.04
N ASN A 103 4.85 -12.09 1.50
CA ASN A 103 4.57 -11.56 0.18
C ASN A 103 5.85 -11.32 -0.60
N MET A 104 5.74 -11.43 -1.92
CA MET A 104 6.78 -11.05 -2.87
C MET A 104 6.13 -10.16 -3.91
N ARG A 105 6.68 -8.98 -4.13
CA ARG A 105 6.23 -8.06 -5.19
C ARG A 105 7.43 -7.42 -5.85
N ASP A 106 7.55 -7.60 -7.16
CA ASP A 106 8.73 -7.20 -7.93
C ASP A 106 10.03 -7.72 -7.28
N SER A 107 10.90 -6.80 -6.82
CA SER A 107 12.18 -7.06 -6.16
C SER A 107 12.12 -6.91 -4.64
N VAL A 108 10.94 -6.94 -4.04
CA VAL A 108 10.78 -6.77 -2.60
C VAL A 108 9.97 -7.92 -1.99
N GLU A 109 10.59 -8.61 -1.05
CA GLU A 109 10.02 -9.71 -0.27
C GLU A 109 9.71 -9.18 1.14
N SER A 110 8.49 -9.39 1.65
CA SER A 110 8.21 -9.11 3.07
C SER A 110 7.73 -10.37 3.77
N LEU A 111 8.18 -10.51 5.01
CA LEU A 111 7.83 -11.60 5.90
C LEU A 111 7.40 -11.02 7.24
N GLN A 112 6.28 -11.49 7.78
CA GLN A 112 5.93 -11.37 9.18
C GLN A 112 6.11 -12.74 9.83
N GLY A 113 7.28 -12.93 10.44
CA GLY A 113 7.62 -14.10 11.24
C GLY A 113 7.18 -13.94 12.70
N GLU A 114 7.48 -14.92 13.53
CA GLU A 114 7.06 -14.99 14.94
C GLU A 114 7.66 -13.88 15.83
N GLN A 115 8.85 -13.36 15.50
CA GLN A 115 9.57 -12.37 16.32
C GLN A 115 9.71 -11.02 15.63
N TYR A 116 9.83 -11.02 14.30
CA TYR A 116 10.17 -9.86 13.49
C TYR A 116 9.29 -9.75 12.26
N MET A 117 9.18 -8.52 11.77
CA MET A 117 8.80 -8.28 10.38
C MET A 117 10.10 -8.00 9.60
N LEU A 118 10.33 -8.76 8.53
CA LEU A 118 11.47 -8.61 7.65
C LEU A 118 11.00 -8.03 6.32
N VAL A 119 11.80 -7.12 5.76
CA VAL A 119 11.62 -6.63 4.39
C VAL A 119 12.95 -6.77 3.67
N VAL A 120 13.00 -7.60 2.64
CA VAL A 120 14.16 -7.78 1.77
C VAL A 120 13.97 -6.95 0.52
N ASP A 121 14.82 -5.94 0.35
CA ASP A 121 14.95 -5.18 -0.89
C ASP A 121 16.08 -5.79 -1.72
N HIS A 122 15.72 -6.57 -2.74
CA HIS A 122 16.68 -7.22 -3.62
C HIS A 122 17.42 -6.24 -4.54
N HIS A 123 16.85 -5.07 -4.81
CA HIS A 123 17.51 -4.04 -5.63
C HIS A 123 18.66 -3.41 -4.86
N ASP A 124 18.42 -3.07 -3.59
CA ASP A 124 19.43 -2.41 -2.74
C ASP A 124 20.30 -3.41 -1.96
N SER A 125 20.03 -4.72 -2.11
CA SER A 125 20.67 -5.79 -1.34
C SER A 125 20.62 -5.50 0.16
N ALA A 126 19.42 -5.24 0.67
CA ALA A 126 19.20 -4.88 2.07
C ALA A 126 18.08 -5.71 2.70
N ILE A 127 18.27 -6.10 3.96
CA ILE A 127 17.24 -6.71 4.80
C ILE A 127 16.97 -5.74 5.95
N TYR A 128 15.74 -5.24 6.01
CA TYR A 128 15.25 -4.42 7.10
C TYR A 128 14.56 -5.30 8.14
N ILE A 129 14.89 -5.13 9.41
CA ILE A 129 14.31 -5.89 10.52
C ILE A 129 13.50 -4.94 11.38
N TYR A 130 12.21 -5.15 11.46
CA TYR A 130 11.29 -4.40 12.31
C TYR A 130 10.81 -5.27 13.46
N PRO A 131 10.39 -4.68 14.59
CA PRO A 131 9.58 -5.39 15.57
C PRO A 131 8.37 -6.05 14.91
N ARG A 132 7.97 -7.23 15.40
CA ARG A 132 6.73 -7.89 14.96
C ARG A 132 5.56 -6.93 15.06
N GLN A 133 4.81 -6.81 13.96
CA GLN A 133 3.62 -5.96 13.92
C GLN A 133 2.42 -6.76 14.46
N PRO A 134 1.55 -6.14 15.28
CA PRO A 134 0.39 -6.82 15.86
C PRO A 134 -0.72 -7.11 14.84
N TYR A 135 -0.74 -6.40 13.70
CA TYR A 135 -1.86 -6.38 12.76
C TYR A 135 -1.39 -6.70 11.35
N GLN A 136 -1.62 -7.94 10.89
CA GLN A 136 -1.38 -8.35 9.50
C GLN A 136 -2.46 -9.31 9.00
N LYS A 137 -3.73 -8.92 9.16
CA LYS A 137 -4.81 -9.58 8.43
C LYS A 137 -4.79 -9.10 6.97
N PHE A 138 -5.18 -9.97 6.04
CA PHE A 138 -5.32 -9.62 4.62
C PHE A 138 -6.17 -8.36 4.41
N ILE A 139 -7.22 -8.23 5.23
CA ILE A 139 -8.00 -7.03 5.41
C ILE A 139 -8.08 -6.82 6.91
N ASP A 140 -7.28 -5.90 7.43
CA ASP A 140 -7.47 -5.40 8.79
C ASP A 140 -8.10 -4.04 8.72
N ALA A 141 -9.41 -3.99 8.90
CA ALA A 141 -10.09 -2.74 9.08
C ALA A 141 -11.04 -2.94 10.26
N PRO A 142 -10.96 -2.13 11.33
CA PRO A 142 -11.89 -2.26 12.46
C PRO A 142 -13.25 -1.66 12.07
N LEU A 143 -13.77 -2.00 10.88
CA LEU A 143 -15.01 -1.48 10.33
C LEU A 143 -16.25 -2.05 11.03
N LEU A 144 -16.07 -3.02 11.93
CA LEU A 144 -17.13 -3.47 12.84
C LEU A 144 -17.06 -2.74 14.19
N ASP A 145 -16.00 -1.97 14.45
CA ASP A 145 -15.92 -1.10 15.62
C ASP A 145 -16.83 0.12 15.39
N SER A 146 -17.85 0.25 16.23
CA SER A 146 -18.81 1.37 16.15
C SER A 146 -18.13 2.73 16.28
N SER A 147 -17.07 2.83 17.09
CA SER A 147 -16.31 4.07 17.26
C SER A 147 -15.51 4.41 16.01
N PHE A 148 -14.93 3.40 15.36
CA PHE A 148 -14.26 3.59 14.06
C PHE A 148 -15.27 4.05 13.01
N ASN A 149 -16.42 3.37 12.92
CA ASN A 149 -17.45 3.70 11.94
C ASN A 149 -17.95 5.13 12.09
N GLN A 150 -18.19 5.58 13.32
CA GLN A 150 -18.65 6.93 13.58
C GLN A 150 -17.58 7.98 13.24
N ALA A 151 -16.31 7.70 13.59
CA ALA A 151 -15.23 8.67 13.38
C ALA A 151 -14.82 8.78 11.90
N PHE A 152 -14.81 7.68 11.15
CA PHE A 152 -14.08 7.60 9.90
C PHE A 152 -14.95 7.34 8.67
N LEU A 153 -16.13 6.75 8.82
CA LEU A 153 -16.98 6.39 7.69
C LEU A 153 -18.05 7.44 7.43
N LYS A 154 -18.11 7.91 6.19
CA LYS A 154 -19.18 8.75 5.67
C LYS A 154 -20.36 7.89 5.20
N ASP A 155 -20.09 6.91 4.35
CA ASP A 155 -21.12 6.09 3.73
C ASP A 155 -20.67 4.67 3.41
N LEU A 156 -21.64 3.76 3.33
CA LEU A 156 -21.47 2.40 2.83
C LEU A 156 -22.51 2.18 1.75
N LYS A 157 -22.08 1.63 0.61
CA LYS A 157 -22.98 1.35 -0.50
C LYS A 157 -22.70 -0.02 -1.08
N LEU A 158 -23.74 -0.83 -1.16
CA LEU A 158 -23.69 -2.11 -1.86
C LEU A 158 -24.23 -1.99 -3.28
N THR A 159 -23.50 -2.54 -4.25
CA THR A 159 -23.98 -2.69 -5.63
C THR A 159 -23.72 -4.11 -6.13
N THR A 160 -24.53 -4.58 -7.08
CA THR A 160 -24.36 -5.91 -7.70
C THR A 160 -24.12 -5.70 -9.19
N ALA A 161 -23.04 -6.28 -9.71
CA ALA A 161 -22.71 -6.24 -11.12
C ALA A 161 -23.50 -7.31 -11.90
N ALA A 162 -23.58 -7.15 -13.23
CA ALA A 162 -24.31 -8.07 -14.10
C ALA A 162 -23.76 -9.52 -14.07
N ASN A 163 -22.47 -9.69 -13.72
CA ASN A 163 -21.84 -11.01 -13.56
C ASN A 163 -22.09 -11.65 -12.18
N GLY A 164 -22.93 -11.04 -11.34
CA GLY A 164 -23.27 -11.55 -10.00
C GLY A 164 -22.29 -11.17 -8.90
N ASN A 165 -21.11 -10.61 -9.22
CA ASN A 165 -20.22 -10.09 -8.19
C ASN A 165 -20.83 -8.88 -7.50
N LYS A 166 -20.53 -8.71 -6.21
CA LYS A 166 -20.94 -7.54 -5.44
C LYS A 166 -19.75 -6.58 -5.26
N THR A 167 -20.06 -5.30 -5.18
CA THR A 167 -19.12 -4.25 -4.79
C THR A 167 -19.63 -3.57 -3.54
N LEU A 168 -18.86 -3.65 -2.45
CA LEU A 168 -19.06 -2.84 -1.25
C LEU A 168 -18.16 -1.61 -1.33
N SER A 169 -18.75 -0.45 -1.51
CA SER A 169 -18.06 0.85 -1.51
C SER A 169 -18.12 1.47 -0.12
N ILE A 170 -16.96 1.83 0.40
CA ILE A 170 -16.75 2.46 1.71
C ILE A 170 -16.26 3.88 1.44
N TYR A 171 -17.06 4.87 1.82
CA TYR A 171 -16.73 6.28 1.68
C TYR A 171 -16.26 6.82 3.01
N PHE A 172 -15.12 7.50 3.02
CA PHE A 172 -14.53 8.04 4.24
C PHE A 172 -14.91 9.51 4.44
N ASN A 173 -14.83 9.97 5.69
CA ASN A 173 -15.00 11.38 6.02
C ASN A 173 -13.86 12.24 5.42
N PRO A 174 -14.09 13.54 5.16
CA PRO A 174 -13.04 14.45 4.73
C PRO A 174 -11.85 14.48 5.71
N GLY A 175 -10.63 14.65 5.17
CA GLY A 175 -9.39 14.64 5.96
C GLY A 175 -8.75 13.26 6.12
N MET A 176 -9.46 12.19 5.74
CA MET A 176 -8.89 10.84 5.67
C MET A 176 -7.93 10.70 4.49
N GLN A 177 -6.94 9.81 4.62
CA GLN A 177 -5.98 9.52 3.55
C GLN A 177 -6.67 9.06 2.26
N TYR A 178 -7.66 8.18 2.41
CA TYR A 178 -8.49 7.70 1.31
C TYR A 178 -9.85 8.39 1.34
N SER A 179 -10.38 8.74 0.17
CA SER A 179 -11.76 9.21 0.04
C SER A 179 -12.75 8.05 -0.11
N GLN A 180 -12.31 6.95 -0.70
CA GLN A 180 -13.13 5.77 -0.98
C GLN A 180 -12.28 4.49 -1.03
N MET A 181 -12.90 3.38 -0.61
CA MET A 181 -12.42 2.02 -0.85
C MET A 181 -13.54 1.17 -1.47
N ASP A 182 -13.28 0.51 -2.59
CA ASP A 182 -14.21 -0.45 -3.19
C ASP A 182 -13.71 -1.88 -3.01
N LEU A 183 -14.55 -2.75 -2.46
CA LEU A 183 -14.30 -4.18 -2.33
C LEU A 183 -15.19 -4.95 -3.32
N VAL A 184 -14.59 -5.57 -4.33
CA VAL A 184 -15.32 -6.40 -5.32
C VAL A 184 -15.12 -7.88 -5.00
N TYR A 185 -16.20 -8.61 -4.73
CA TYR A 185 -16.15 -9.99 -4.25
C TYR A 185 -17.25 -10.87 -4.84
N ASN A 186 -17.03 -12.19 -4.74
CA ASN A 186 -18.06 -13.18 -5.03
C ASN A 186 -19.00 -13.32 -3.80
N PRO A 187 -20.32 -13.11 -3.94
CA PRO A 187 -21.23 -13.11 -2.78
C PRO A 187 -21.51 -14.50 -2.19
N THR A 188 -21.08 -15.58 -2.85
CA THR A 188 -21.24 -16.95 -2.34
C THR A 188 -20.03 -17.38 -1.52
N THR A 189 -18.82 -17.05 -1.96
CA THR A 189 -17.57 -17.45 -1.29
C THR A 189 -16.93 -16.34 -0.47
N TYR A 190 -17.40 -15.10 -0.61
CA TYR A 190 -16.84 -13.90 0.01
C TYR A 190 -15.37 -13.60 -0.33
N LEU A 191 -14.82 -14.31 -1.33
CA LEU A 191 -13.47 -14.07 -1.83
C LEU A 191 -13.45 -12.78 -2.66
N LEU A 192 -12.53 -11.89 -2.30
CA LEU A 192 -12.24 -10.66 -3.03
C LEU A 192 -11.61 -10.98 -4.38
N SER A 193 -12.15 -10.38 -5.43
CA SER A 193 -11.50 -10.30 -6.75
C SER A 193 -10.68 -9.01 -6.91
N LYS A 194 -11.08 -7.92 -6.24
CA LYS A 194 -10.43 -6.62 -6.37
C LYS A 194 -10.66 -5.72 -5.15
N ILE A 195 -9.65 -4.94 -4.79
CA ILE A 195 -9.76 -3.78 -3.90
C ILE A 195 -9.32 -2.54 -4.68
N SER A 196 -10.09 -1.46 -4.61
CA SER A 196 -9.71 -0.17 -5.18
C SER A 196 -9.64 0.91 -4.09
N TYR A 197 -8.55 1.65 -3.99
CA TYR A 197 -8.40 2.80 -3.09
C TYR A 197 -8.30 4.10 -3.87
N TYR A 198 -9.04 5.12 -3.44
CA TYR A 198 -9.03 6.45 -4.05
C TYR A 198 -8.46 7.46 -3.07
N TYR A 199 -7.50 8.27 -3.51
CA TYR A 199 -6.86 9.28 -2.67
C TYR A 199 -6.39 10.50 -3.48
N SER A 200 -6.26 11.64 -2.81
CA SER A 200 -5.70 12.85 -3.41
C SER A 200 -4.17 12.76 -3.45
N THR A 201 -3.58 13.02 -4.61
CA THR A 201 -2.12 13.02 -4.77
C THR A 201 -1.68 14.10 -5.75
N VAL A 202 -0.39 14.44 -5.73
CA VAL A 202 0.23 15.39 -6.67
C VAL A 202 1.17 14.62 -7.57
N VAL A 203 0.92 14.66 -8.88
CA VAL A 203 1.79 14.04 -9.88
C VAL A 203 2.62 15.12 -10.57
N PHE A 204 3.93 14.90 -10.63
CA PHE A 204 4.87 15.73 -11.35
C PHE A 204 5.09 15.12 -12.74
N GLY A 205 4.57 15.76 -13.79
CA GLY A 205 4.56 15.21 -15.15
C GLY A 205 5.96 14.85 -15.67
N GLY A 206 6.15 13.58 -16.06
CA GLY A 206 7.44 13.04 -16.49
C GLY A 206 7.88 13.38 -17.91
N GLU A 207 7.04 13.98 -18.74
CA GLU A 207 7.35 14.16 -20.18
C GLU A 207 7.90 15.55 -20.54
N LYS A 208 7.53 16.63 -19.83
CA LYS A 208 8.06 17.97 -20.14
C LYS A 208 9.48 18.22 -19.63
N GLY A 209 10.03 17.32 -18.81
CA GLY A 209 11.40 17.43 -18.31
C GLY A 209 12.48 17.19 -19.39
N LYS A 210 12.16 16.46 -20.47
CA LYS A 210 13.14 16.12 -21.51
C LYS A 210 13.32 17.21 -22.59
N GLU A 211 12.38 18.15 -22.72
CA GLU A 211 12.51 19.26 -23.68
C GLU A 211 13.32 20.43 -23.09
N VAL A 212 13.20 20.69 -21.79
CA VAL A 212 13.93 21.80 -21.12
C VAL A 212 15.44 21.52 -21.05
N GLU A 213 15.87 20.25 -21.01
CA GLU A 213 17.30 19.90 -21.05
C GLU A 213 17.94 20.16 -22.43
N LYS A 214 17.17 20.01 -23.52
CA LYS A 214 17.69 20.24 -24.88
C LYS A 214 17.85 21.72 -25.23
N GLU A 215 17.12 22.62 -24.58
CA GLU A 215 17.33 24.06 -24.76
C GLU A 215 18.55 24.58 -24.00
N LYS A 216 18.86 24.05 -22.82
CA LYS A 216 20.05 24.47 -22.05
C LYS A 216 21.37 24.02 -22.69
N GLU A 217 21.37 22.94 -23.47
CA GLU A 217 22.59 22.45 -24.15
C GLU A 217 22.94 23.26 -25.41
N LYS A 218 22.00 24.03 -25.96
CA LYS A 218 22.27 24.90 -27.14
C LYS A 218 22.79 26.30 -26.79
N ASP A 219 22.57 26.79 -25.57
CA ASP A 219 22.94 28.17 -25.19
C ASP A 219 24.34 28.32 -24.56
N ASN A 220 25.01 27.22 -24.19
CA ASN A 220 26.33 27.26 -23.53
C ASN A 220 27.53 27.54 -24.47
N ARG A 221 27.33 28.11 -25.67
CA ARG A 221 28.43 28.45 -26.60
C ARG A 221 28.69 29.94 -26.81
N LYS A 222 28.06 30.85 -26.05
CA LYS A 222 28.41 32.27 -26.08
C LYS A 222 28.77 32.76 -24.68
N GLY A 223 30.06 33.00 -24.47
CA GLY A 223 30.59 33.62 -23.27
C GLY A 223 30.08 35.05 -23.11
N GLY A 224 29.53 35.33 -21.94
CA GLY A 224 29.14 36.65 -21.48
C GLY A 224 28.87 36.58 -19.98
N ASP A 225 29.68 37.31 -19.20
CA ASP A 225 29.62 37.43 -17.74
C ASP A 225 28.38 38.21 -17.26
N GLU A 226 27.18 37.68 -17.52
CA GLU A 226 25.95 38.24 -16.96
C GLU A 226 25.36 37.25 -15.94
N LYS A 227 25.59 37.55 -14.65
CA LYS A 227 24.97 36.87 -13.49
C LYS A 227 23.48 37.17 -13.45
N ASP A 228 22.74 36.57 -14.38
CA ASP A 228 21.29 36.68 -14.45
C ASP A 228 20.68 35.74 -13.40
N LYS A 229 20.07 36.33 -12.37
CA LYS A 229 19.33 35.61 -11.31
C LYS A 229 18.04 35.06 -11.91
N ARG A 230 18.14 33.98 -12.69
CA ARG A 230 16.95 33.26 -13.14
C ARG A 230 16.28 32.61 -11.93
N GLU A 231 15.12 33.14 -11.55
CA GLU A 231 14.23 32.51 -10.58
C GLU A 231 13.87 31.10 -11.07
N GLU A 232 14.35 30.10 -10.34
CA GLU A 232 14.06 28.70 -10.61
C GLU A 232 12.59 28.46 -10.25
N LYS A 233 11.70 28.53 -11.25
CA LYS A 233 10.28 28.22 -11.04
C LYS A 233 10.17 26.76 -10.61
N GLU A 234 9.76 26.55 -9.37
CA GLU A 234 9.51 25.21 -8.86
C GLU A 234 8.53 24.48 -9.78
N PRO A 235 8.79 23.20 -10.11
CA PRO A 235 7.91 22.43 -10.97
C PRO A 235 6.52 22.35 -10.32
N GLN A 236 5.53 22.98 -10.96
CA GLN A 236 4.15 22.95 -10.51
C GLN A 236 3.58 21.55 -10.75
N GLY A 237 3.47 20.75 -9.69
CA GLY A 237 2.77 19.47 -9.72
C GLY A 237 1.28 19.66 -9.96
N LYS A 238 0.65 18.70 -10.65
CA LYS A 238 -0.81 18.70 -10.85
C LYS A 238 -1.46 17.82 -9.78
N THR A 239 -2.36 18.40 -8.99
CA THR A 239 -3.21 17.61 -8.08
C THR A 239 -4.20 16.77 -8.90
N MET A 240 -4.30 15.49 -8.56
CA MET A 240 -5.25 14.56 -9.15
C MET A 240 -5.78 13.59 -8.09
N THR A 241 -6.85 12.87 -8.42
CA THR A 241 -7.28 11.72 -7.63
C THR A 241 -6.60 10.48 -8.19
N GLY A 242 -5.72 9.87 -7.39
CA GLY A 242 -5.11 8.59 -7.71
C GLY A 242 -6.05 7.45 -7.37
N VAL A 243 -6.02 6.40 -8.17
CA VAL A 243 -6.63 5.11 -7.85
C VAL A 243 -5.56 4.04 -7.81
N ILE A 244 -5.58 3.24 -6.75
CA ILE A 244 -4.81 1.99 -6.63
C ILE A 244 -5.81 0.85 -6.79
N ASN A 245 -5.61 0.00 -7.79
CA ASN A 245 -6.35 -1.24 -7.98
C ASN A 245 -5.46 -2.41 -7.60
N MET A 246 -5.93 -3.24 -6.67
CA MET A 246 -5.34 -4.54 -6.36
C MET A 246 -6.30 -5.62 -6.82
N SER A 247 -5.89 -6.48 -7.74
CA SER A 247 -6.71 -7.62 -8.18
C SER A 247 -6.09 -8.94 -7.75
N PHE A 248 -6.95 -9.90 -7.42
CA PHE A 248 -6.55 -11.18 -6.86
C PHE A 248 -6.97 -12.32 -7.78
N SER A 249 -6.05 -13.24 -8.00
CA SER A 249 -6.27 -14.43 -8.82
C SER A 249 -5.62 -15.65 -8.16
N ASP A 250 -5.98 -16.85 -8.63
CA ASP A 250 -5.45 -18.11 -8.11
C ASP A 250 -5.56 -18.24 -6.58
N GLN A 251 -6.71 -17.84 -6.03
CA GLN A 251 -6.97 -17.90 -4.59
C GLN A 251 -7.14 -19.37 -4.16
N LYS A 252 -6.23 -19.84 -3.30
CA LYS A 252 -6.18 -21.24 -2.83
C LYS A 252 -6.09 -21.30 -1.32
N ASN A 253 -6.77 -22.29 -0.76
CA ASN A 253 -6.71 -22.65 0.67
C ASN A 253 -5.95 -23.97 0.91
N ASP A 254 -5.13 -24.39 -0.06
CA ASP A 254 -4.35 -25.61 0.02
C ASP A 254 -3.14 -25.41 0.94
N ALA A 255 -2.71 -26.49 1.60
CA ALA A 255 -1.49 -26.48 2.40
C ALA A 255 -0.26 -26.17 1.54
N TYR A 256 0.68 -25.41 2.09
CA TYR A 256 1.97 -25.11 1.47
C TYR A 256 3.09 -25.13 2.51
N ASP A 257 4.34 -25.14 2.04
CA ASP A 257 5.52 -25.21 2.91
C ASP A 257 5.57 -24.00 3.86
N LEU A 258 5.44 -24.26 5.16
CA LEU A 258 5.44 -23.24 6.21
C LEU A 258 6.84 -22.68 6.47
N ASN A 259 7.90 -23.33 5.96
CA ASN A 259 9.25 -22.79 6.10
C ASN A 259 9.37 -21.41 5.44
N ILE A 260 8.52 -21.04 4.48
CA ILE A 260 8.53 -19.68 3.92
C ILE A 260 8.37 -18.58 4.98
N PHE A 261 7.78 -18.90 6.14
CA PHE A 261 7.60 -17.96 7.24
C PHE A 261 8.75 -17.95 8.27
N ALA A 262 9.73 -18.84 8.12
CA ALA A 262 10.82 -18.95 9.06
C ALA A 262 11.82 -17.81 8.85
N GLU A 263 11.98 -16.95 9.85
CA GLU A 263 12.96 -15.86 9.86
C GLU A 263 14.39 -16.37 9.66
N SER A 264 14.66 -17.61 10.09
CA SER A 264 15.92 -18.32 9.89
C SER A 264 16.25 -18.57 8.42
N ASN A 265 15.33 -18.37 7.48
CA ASN A 265 15.63 -18.38 6.05
C ASN A 265 16.26 -17.07 5.56
N PHE A 266 16.13 -16.00 6.34
CA PHE A 266 16.51 -14.64 5.96
C PHE A 266 17.72 -14.16 6.75
N ILE A 267 17.67 -14.36 8.07
CA ILE A 267 18.66 -13.85 9.02
C ILE A 267 19.07 -14.90 10.05
N TYR A 268 20.18 -14.63 10.75
CA TYR A 268 20.53 -15.27 12.02
C TYR A 268 21.11 -14.23 12.97
N GLN A 269 21.10 -14.52 14.27
CA GLN A 269 21.56 -13.62 15.31
C GLN A 269 22.76 -14.20 16.05
N VAL A 270 23.82 -13.38 16.25
CA VAL A 270 24.95 -13.71 17.12
C VAL A 270 25.12 -12.58 18.13
N GLY A 271 24.82 -12.87 19.40
CA GLY A 271 24.71 -11.84 20.43
C GLY A 271 23.57 -10.86 20.12
N GLN A 272 23.87 -9.58 19.99
CA GLN A 272 22.89 -8.53 19.65
C GLN A 272 22.93 -8.12 18.17
N LYS A 273 23.75 -8.79 17.35
CA LYS A 273 23.91 -8.46 15.94
C LYS A 273 23.17 -9.46 15.06
N PHE A 274 22.52 -8.94 14.03
CA PHE A 274 21.88 -9.72 12.98
C PHE A 274 22.79 -9.83 11.76
N TYR A 275 22.71 -10.99 11.10
CA TYR A 275 23.47 -11.33 9.93
C TYR A 275 22.54 -11.98 8.89
N ALA A 276 22.84 -11.77 7.61
CA ALA A 276 22.07 -12.35 6.53
C ALA A 276 22.40 -13.83 6.38
N GLN A 277 21.39 -14.66 6.08
CA GLN A 277 21.60 -16.06 5.72
C GLN A 277 22.38 -16.19 4.41
N LYS A 278 22.94 -17.39 4.15
CA LYS A 278 23.75 -17.64 2.95
C LYS A 278 23.03 -17.30 1.63
N LYS A 279 21.71 -17.51 1.55
CA LYS A 279 20.89 -17.12 0.39
C LYS A 279 20.94 -15.61 0.10
N TYR A 280 21.19 -14.80 1.12
CA TYR A 280 21.26 -13.34 1.07
C TYR A 280 22.70 -12.84 1.38
N GLU A 281 23.72 -13.62 1.00
CA GLU A 281 25.12 -13.22 1.19
C GLU A 281 25.39 -11.87 0.50
N GLY A 282 26.08 -10.98 1.20
CA GLY A 282 26.35 -9.60 0.75
C GLY A 282 25.25 -8.59 1.06
N TYR A 283 24.08 -9.02 1.55
CA TYR A 283 23.03 -8.08 1.93
C TYR A 283 23.38 -7.33 3.21
N LYS A 284 23.06 -6.04 3.24
CA LYS A 284 23.13 -5.24 4.46
C LYS A 284 21.93 -5.55 5.35
N VAL A 285 22.19 -5.93 6.60
CA VAL A 285 21.13 -6.15 7.58
C VAL A 285 20.96 -4.91 8.45
N ILE A 286 19.76 -4.33 8.46
CA ILE A 286 19.46 -3.03 9.04
C ILE A 286 18.30 -3.17 10.03
N PRO A 287 18.57 -3.25 11.34
CA PRO A 287 17.53 -3.15 12.35
C PRO A 287 16.87 -1.77 12.33
N VAL A 288 15.55 -1.74 12.33
CA VAL A 288 14.73 -0.54 12.38
C VAL A 288 14.03 -0.52 13.73
N MET A 289 14.55 0.29 14.64
CA MET A 289 14.02 0.51 16.00
C MET A 289 13.14 1.74 16.07
#